data_AF-A0AAV6FNS1-F1
#
_entry.id   AF-A0AAV6FNS1-F1
#
_cell.length_a   1.000
_cell.length_b   1.000
_cell.length_c   1.000
_cell.angle_alpha   90.00
_cell.angle_beta   90.00
_cell.angle_gamma   90.00
#
_symmetry.space_group_name_H-M   'P 1'
#
loop_
_entity.id
_entity.type
_entity.pdbx_description
1 polymer ?
#
loop_
_entity_poly.entity_id
_entity_poly.type
_entity_poly.pdbx_seq_one_letter_code
_entity_poly.pdbx_strand_id
1 'polypeptide(L)'
;MKTCACIVHRNKQSKEVIEEAFAERIQSQDHFCCDVGFKVFTVSSKEFRDPDKLSDAELTEIPALRELLRDLNASFPERREEEYIKEAEGVLSLIQGSKCDSHTDAEMKNTKRQAYRKLKETLTANLSEALRGLRGKYNALENCLSQAAKESEANCLQNAEKKVIDPTDREKASGYHKTLRAMCVKGGVTISKNNGKVTDLNAVLVSHMEQKVNQTFKDVFERRSSRQTQSVAAILQKFDLTSRITKEFKHPVTLILTFIATQQDKRKTALDKDITQMRKEIYICLRDTIESAMDPVYREAASHTGPGSYTEMQEVLREGIRKLKSTMFTQAMLNALEKFDNMEDHIEKTLKELQDIAAKALSQKHSMPLPDVSDEMKMMKTLRAERKRRP
;
A
#
# COMPACT_ATOMS: atom_id res chain seq x y z
N MET A 1 16.78 6.98 -42.38
CA MET A 1 16.71 5.56 -41.93
C MET A 1 17.70 5.19 -40.82
N LYS A 2 18.98 5.62 -40.83
CA LYS A 2 19.95 5.25 -39.76
C LYS A 2 19.59 5.75 -38.35
N THR A 3 18.93 6.89 -38.21
CA THR A 3 18.63 7.53 -36.91
C THR A 3 17.53 6.84 -36.11
N CYS A 4 16.49 6.30 -36.76
CA CYS A 4 15.39 5.59 -36.07
C CYS A 4 15.84 4.23 -35.50
N ALA A 5 16.64 3.47 -36.26
CA ALA A 5 17.14 2.18 -35.80
C ALA A 5 18.02 2.29 -34.53
N CYS A 6 18.84 3.34 -34.43
CA CYS A 6 19.64 3.61 -33.24
C CYS A 6 18.79 3.97 -32.02
N ILE A 7 17.71 4.73 -32.19
CA ILE A 7 16.80 5.08 -31.08
C ILE A 7 16.06 3.85 -30.57
N VAL A 8 15.50 3.04 -31.48
CA VAL A 8 14.81 1.79 -31.14
C VAL A 8 15.77 0.83 -30.42
N HIS A 9 17.00 0.69 -30.90
CA HIS A 9 18.02 -0.15 -30.25
C HIS A 9 18.38 0.35 -28.84
N ARG A 10 18.63 1.66 -28.68
CA ARG A 10 18.93 2.26 -27.37
C ARG A 10 17.79 2.10 -26.38
N ASN A 11 16.56 2.34 -26.82
CA ASN A 11 15.37 2.22 -25.99
C ASN A 11 15.17 0.76 -25.57
N LYS A 12 15.35 -0.19 -26.50
CA LYS A 12 15.31 -1.63 -26.20
C LYS A 12 16.33 -2.02 -25.13
N GLN A 13 17.60 -1.61 -25.28
CA GLN A 13 18.62 -1.87 -24.25
C GLN A 13 18.27 -1.24 -22.90
N SER A 14 17.75 0.00 -22.90
CA SER A 14 17.36 0.67 -21.66
C SER A 14 16.19 -0.06 -20.98
N LYS A 15 15.24 -0.56 -21.79
CA LYS A 15 14.12 -1.36 -21.33
C LYS A 15 14.60 -2.67 -20.71
N GLU A 16 15.44 -3.41 -21.40
CA GLU A 16 16.05 -4.67 -20.92
C GLU A 16 16.81 -4.45 -19.62
N VAL A 17 17.64 -3.40 -19.51
CA VAL A 17 18.36 -3.06 -18.27
C VAL A 17 17.40 -2.74 -17.12
N ILE A 18 16.32 -2.01 -17.36
CA ILE A 18 15.33 -1.71 -16.32
C ILE A 18 14.51 -2.95 -15.97
N GLU A 19 14.14 -3.77 -16.94
CA GLU A 19 13.42 -5.03 -16.72
C GLU A 19 14.29 -6.04 -15.97
N GLU A 20 15.57 -6.17 -16.28
CA GLU A 20 16.54 -6.99 -15.54
C GLU A 20 16.78 -6.44 -14.14
N ALA A 21 17.05 -5.13 -14.00
CA ALA A 21 17.22 -4.50 -12.69
C ALA A 21 15.94 -4.62 -11.84
N PHE A 22 14.77 -4.54 -12.47
CA PHE A 22 13.49 -4.75 -11.79
C PHE A 22 13.23 -6.23 -11.52
N ALA A 23 13.67 -7.17 -12.36
CA ALA A 23 13.56 -8.60 -12.13
C ALA A 23 14.47 -9.06 -10.99
N GLU A 24 15.71 -8.58 -10.93
CA GLU A 24 16.61 -8.75 -9.77
C GLU A 24 16.00 -8.13 -8.51
N ARG A 25 15.35 -6.97 -8.67
CA ARG A 25 14.62 -6.31 -7.59
C ARG A 25 13.35 -7.05 -7.20
N ILE A 26 12.61 -7.71 -8.10
CA ILE A 26 11.45 -8.56 -7.78
C ILE A 26 11.92 -9.86 -7.11
N GLN A 27 12.97 -10.50 -7.62
CA GLN A 27 13.55 -11.70 -6.98
C GLN A 27 14.00 -11.42 -5.54
N SER A 28 14.39 -10.18 -5.25
CA SER A 28 14.69 -9.70 -3.90
C SER A 28 13.52 -9.01 -3.18
N GLN A 29 12.50 -8.51 -3.89
CA GLN A 29 11.35 -7.72 -3.42
C GLN A 29 10.02 -8.19 -4.06
N ASP A 30 9.68 -9.44 -3.81
CA ASP A 30 8.55 -10.17 -4.40
C ASP A 30 7.16 -9.74 -3.83
N HIS A 31 7.11 -8.60 -3.12
CA HIS A 31 5.92 -8.03 -2.44
C HIS A 31 5.24 -6.89 -3.21
N PHE A 32 5.85 -6.39 -4.30
CA PHE A 32 5.20 -5.51 -5.28
C PHE A 32 4.47 -6.28 -6.39
N CYS A 33 4.12 -7.55 -6.12
CA CYS A 33 3.32 -8.37 -7.02
C CYS A 33 1.89 -7.81 -7.12
N CYS A 34 1.77 -6.72 -7.86
CA CYS A 34 0.53 -6.30 -8.48
C CYS A 34 0.15 -7.44 -9.43
N ASP A 35 -1.10 -7.94 -9.35
CA ASP A 35 -1.67 -8.85 -10.35
C ASP A 35 -1.63 -8.26 -11.80
N VAL A 36 -1.20 -7.00 -11.94
CA VAL A 36 -0.86 -6.34 -13.20
C VAL A 36 0.65 -6.43 -13.38
N GLY A 37 1.11 -7.36 -14.23
CA GLY A 37 2.54 -7.55 -14.51
C GLY A 37 3.27 -6.22 -14.75
N PHE A 38 4.47 -6.09 -14.18
CA PHE A 38 5.31 -4.90 -14.36
C PHE A 38 5.59 -4.70 -15.86
N LYS A 39 5.16 -3.56 -16.40
CA LYS A 39 5.35 -3.20 -17.82
C LYS A 39 6.19 -1.94 -17.89
N VAL A 40 7.33 -2.01 -18.57
CA VAL A 40 8.17 -0.84 -18.86
C VAL A 40 7.77 -0.26 -20.21
N PHE A 41 7.60 1.06 -20.26
CA PHE A 41 7.33 1.80 -21.49
C PHE A 41 8.46 2.81 -21.74
N THR A 42 9.09 2.75 -22.90
CA THR A 42 10.17 3.64 -23.32
C THR A 42 9.61 4.74 -24.21
N VAL A 43 9.15 5.81 -23.57
CA VAL A 43 8.46 6.92 -24.23
C VAL A 43 9.17 8.25 -24.01
N SER A 44 9.09 9.14 -25.00
CA SER A 44 9.51 10.54 -24.83
C SER A 44 8.43 11.31 -24.08
N SER A 45 8.77 11.93 -22.95
CA SER A 45 7.84 12.75 -22.17
C SER A 45 7.32 13.97 -22.94
N LYS A 46 8.14 14.49 -23.86
CA LYS A 46 7.78 15.61 -24.73
C LYS A 46 6.79 15.17 -25.81
N GLU A 47 7.04 14.05 -26.48
CA GLU A 47 6.17 13.52 -27.53
C GLU A 47 4.87 12.93 -26.98
N PHE A 48 4.90 12.41 -25.74
CA PHE A 48 3.69 11.93 -25.07
C PHE A 48 2.64 13.02 -24.86
N ARG A 49 3.03 14.31 -24.86
CA ARG A 49 2.12 15.45 -24.72
C ARG A 49 1.67 16.02 -26.07
N ASP A 50 2.23 15.54 -27.17
CA ASP A 50 1.92 15.99 -28.52
C ASP A 50 0.74 15.16 -29.08
N PRO A 51 -0.36 15.82 -29.50
CA PRO A 51 -1.47 15.14 -30.17
C PRO A 51 -1.06 14.56 -31.53
N ASP A 52 -0.14 15.18 -32.26
CA ASP A 52 0.12 14.82 -33.66
C ASP A 52 1.12 13.64 -33.82
N LYS A 53 1.75 13.22 -32.72
CA LYS A 53 2.70 12.07 -32.67
C LYS A 53 2.01 10.74 -32.33
N LEU A 54 0.69 10.68 -32.54
CA LEU A 54 -0.24 9.64 -32.07
C LEU A 54 -0.06 8.23 -32.66
N SER A 55 0.56 8.09 -33.84
CA SER A 55 0.24 6.93 -34.70
C SER A 55 1.41 5.99 -35.00
N ASP A 56 2.63 6.35 -34.64
CA ASP A 56 3.82 5.62 -35.11
C ASP A 56 4.25 4.53 -34.12
N ALA A 57 3.44 3.47 -34.00
CA ALA A 57 3.68 2.35 -33.10
C ALA A 57 4.98 1.58 -33.40
N GLU A 58 5.53 1.74 -34.61
CA GLU A 58 6.80 1.12 -35.01
C GLU A 58 8.03 1.81 -34.38
N LEU A 59 7.88 3.08 -33.99
CA LEU A 59 8.98 3.91 -33.48
C LEU A 59 8.85 4.27 -31.99
N THR A 60 7.66 4.14 -31.41
CA THR A 60 7.39 4.55 -30.02
C THR A 60 6.31 3.73 -29.35
N GLU A 61 6.47 3.52 -28.03
CA GLU A 61 5.50 2.78 -27.20
C GLU A 61 4.38 3.70 -26.63
N ILE A 62 4.32 4.96 -27.08
CA ILE A 62 3.29 5.94 -26.66
C ILE A 62 1.85 5.42 -26.89
N PRO A 63 1.49 4.79 -28.03
CA PRO A 63 0.14 4.26 -28.23
C PRO A 63 -0.23 3.19 -27.19
N ALA A 64 0.68 2.24 -26.92
CA ALA A 64 0.46 1.17 -25.95
C ALA A 64 0.31 1.70 -24.51
N LEU A 65 1.11 2.71 -24.12
CA LEU A 65 0.94 3.38 -22.83
C LEU A 65 -0.41 4.11 -22.73
N ARG A 66 -0.85 4.78 -23.80
CA ARG A 66 -2.14 5.47 -23.83
C ARG A 66 -3.32 4.49 -23.77
N GLU A 67 -3.27 3.35 -24.47
CA GLU A 67 -4.30 2.29 -24.33
C GLU A 67 -4.37 1.78 -22.90
N LEU A 68 -3.23 1.44 -22.28
CA LEU A 68 -3.22 1.00 -20.88
C LEU A 68 -3.83 2.06 -19.95
N LEU A 69 -3.51 3.34 -20.16
CA LEU A 69 -4.08 4.44 -19.38
C LEU A 69 -5.58 4.60 -19.64
N ARG A 70 -6.07 4.37 -20.88
CA ARG A 70 -7.50 4.38 -21.19
C ARG A 70 -8.22 3.21 -20.55
N ASP A 71 -7.69 1.99 -20.61
CA ASP A 71 -8.27 0.81 -19.96
C ASP A 71 -8.36 1.01 -18.45
N LEU A 72 -7.28 1.50 -17.84
CA LEU A 72 -7.25 1.86 -16.42
C LEU A 72 -8.29 2.94 -16.11
N ASN A 73 -8.38 3.97 -16.95
CA ASN A 73 -9.32 5.08 -16.77
C ASN A 73 -10.76 4.73 -17.14
N ALA A 74 -11.03 3.69 -17.93
CA ALA A 74 -12.38 3.18 -18.23
C ALA A 74 -12.90 2.29 -17.09
N SER A 75 -12.03 1.48 -16.49
CA SER A 75 -12.39 0.64 -15.32
C SER A 75 -12.60 1.43 -14.01
N PHE A 76 -12.13 2.69 -13.96
CA PHE A 76 -12.21 3.58 -12.80
C PHE A 76 -13.60 4.21 -12.56
N PRO A 77 -14.27 4.83 -13.56
CA PRO A 77 -15.64 5.34 -13.43
C PRO A 77 -16.63 4.22 -13.20
N GLU A 78 -16.49 3.06 -13.84
CA GLU A 78 -17.38 1.93 -13.61
C GLU A 78 -17.38 1.49 -12.13
N ARG A 79 -16.21 1.31 -11.50
CA ARG A 79 -16.15 0.96 -10.07
C ARG A 79 -16.75 2.04 -9.18
N ARG A 80 -16.50 3.32 -9.46
CA ARG A 80 -17.09 4.43 -8.69
C ARG A 80 -18.60 4.51 -8.85
N GLU A 81 -19.14 4.32 -10.05
CA GLU A 81 -20.58 4.29 -10.29
C GLU A 81 -21.28 3.18 -9.49
N GLU A 82 -20.66 2.00 -9.35
CA GLU A 82 -21.22 0.93 -8.52
C GLU A 82 -21.23 1.30 -7.04
N GLU A 83 -20.16 1.91 -6.55
CA GLU A 83 -20.06 2.40 -5.17
C GLU A 83 -21.13 3.47 -4.90
N TYR A 84 -21.33 4.43 -5.81
CA TYR A 84 -22.38 5.45 -5.71
C TYR A 84 -23.78 4.84 -5.74
N ILE A 85 -24.03 3.89 -6.64
CA ILE A 85 -25.33 3.20 -6.74
C ILE A 85 -25.64 2.47 -5.44
N LYS A 86 -24.69 1.69 -4.90
CA LYS A 86 -24.86 0.97 -3.64
C LYS A 86 -25.07 1.91 -2.46
N GLU A 87 -24.35 3.03 -2.42
CA GLU A 87 -24.48 4.03 -1.37
C GLU A 87 -25.85 4.70 -1.38
N ALA A 88 -26.32 5.14 -2.55
CA ALA A 88 -27.66 5.69 -2.70
C ALA A 88 -28.75 4.65 -2.35
N GLU A 89 -28.63 3.39 -2.83
CA GLU A 89 -29.53 2.30 -2.44
C GLU A 89 -29.58 2.11 -0.91
N GLY A 90 -28.43 2.17 -0.25
CA GLY A 90 -28.33 2.07 1.20
C GLY A 90 -29.09 3.19 1.91
N VAL A 91 -28.87 4.45 1.51
CA VAL A 91 -29.55 5.61 2.12
C VAL A 91 -31.06 5.55 1.90
N LEU A 92 -31.51 5.23 0.69
CA LEU A 92 -32.93 5.08 0.39
C LEU A 92 -33.55 3.93 1.20
N SER A 93 -32.82 2.84 1.41
CA SER A 93 -33.26 1.73 2.29
C SER A 93 -33.39 2.18 3.74
N LEU A 94 -32.50 3.03 4.25
CA LEU A 94 -32.64 3.59 5.59
C LEU A 94 -33.89 4.45 5.71
N ILE A 95 -34.16 5.32 4.74
CA ILE A 95 -35.32 6.22 4.72
C ILE A 95 -36.61 5.38 4.66
N GLN A 96 -36.70 4.43 3.74
CA GLN A 96 -37.87 3.56 3.60
C GLN A 96 -38.08 2.68 4.83
N GLY A 97 -37.02 2.06 5.35
CA GLY A 97 -37.09 1.21 6.55
C GLY A 97 -37.49 1.98 7.80
N SER A 98 -37.10 3.25 7.86
CA SER A 98 -37.47 4.18 8.93
C SER A 98 -38.90 4.71 8.79
N LYS A 99 -39.39 4.94 7.57
CA LYS A 99 -40.77 5.37 7.30
C LYS A 99 -41.78 4.25 7.59
N CYS A 100 -41.43 3.00 7.30
CA CYS A 100 -42.24 1.83 7.62
C CYS A 100 -42.28 1.51 9.14
N ASP A 101 -41.58 2.28 9.97
CA ASP A 101 -41.61 2.17 11.43
C ASP A 101 -42.85 2.87 12.00
N SER A 102 -44.01 2.23 11.97
CA SER A 102 -45.17 2.74 12.71
C SER A 102 -44.85 2.68 14.21
N HIS A 103 -44.64 3.84 14.84
CA HIS A 103 -44.10 4.03 16.19
C HIS A 103 -44.87 3.35 17.35
N THR A 104 -46.00 2.71 17.06
CA THR A 104 -46.93 2.09 18.00
C THR A 104 -46.78 0.57 18.12
N ASP A 105 -46.05 -0.09 17.24
CA ASP A 105 -45.90 -1.55 17.28
C ASP A 105 -44.78 -1.98 18.24
N ALA A 106 -45.18 -2.60 19.37
CA ALA A 106 -44.24 -3.15 20.35
C ALA A 106 -43.40 -4.32 19.78
N GLU A 107 -43.95 -5.07 18.82
CA GLU A 107 -43.25 -6.17 18.15
C GLU A 107 -42.10 -5.61 17.30
N MET A 108 -42.36 -4.58 16.49
CA MET A 108 -41.33 -3.90 15.68
C MET A 108 -40.15 -3.40 16.52
N LYS A 109 -40.44 -2.76 17.66
CA LYS A 109 -39.41 -2.29 18.60
C LYS A 109 -38.59 -3.45 19.15
N ASN A 110 -39.23 -4.57 19.47
CA ASN A 110 -38.55 -5.76 19.95
C ASN A 110 -37.67 -6.38 18.86
N THR A 111 -38.16 -6.48 17.62
CA THR A 111 -37.39 -6.99 16.47
C THR A 111 -36.15 -6.13 16.19
N LYS A 112 -36.27 -4.79 16.22
CA LYS A 112 -35.12 -3.87 16.07
C LYS A 112 -34.10 -4.05 17.19
N ARG A 113 -34.54 -4.18 18.44
CA ARG A 113 -33.66 -4.46 19.59
C ARG A 113 -32.93 -5.79 19.43
N GLN A 114 -33.63 -6.84 18.98
CA GLN A 114 -33.03 -8.15 18.72
C GLN A 114 -31.99 -8.07 17.59
N ALA A 115 -32.31 -7.38 16.49
CA ALA A 115 -31.39 -7.15 15.38
C ALA A 115 -30.15 -6.39 15.83
N TYR A 116 -30.32 -5.31 16.60
CA TYR A 116 -29.21 -4.54 17.15
C TYR A 116 -28.35 -5.36 18.11
N ARG A 117 -28.97 -6.10 19.03
CA ARG A 117 -28.25 -6.95 19.99
C ARG A 117 -27.38 -7.97 19.25
N LYS A 118 -27.96 -8.69 18.29
CA LYS A 118 -27.25 -9.71 17.51
C LYS A 118 -26.13 -9.10 16.66
N LEU A 119 -26.40 -7.96 16.02
CA LEU A 119 -25.39 -7.23 15.25
C LEU A 119 -24.24 -6.76 16.14
N LYS A 120 -24.53 -6.19 17.32
CA LYS A 120 -23.51 -5.75 18.28
C LYS A 120 -22.67 -6.92 18.78
N GLU A 121 -23.30 -8.02 19.19
CA GLU A 121 -22.60 -9.23 19.64
C GLU A 121 -21.67 -9.77 18.54
N THR A 122 -22.15 -9.82 17.31
CA THR A 122 -21.35 -10.30 16.17
C THR A 122 -20.21 -9.34 15.82
N LEU A 123 -20.47 -8.02 15.84
CA LEU A 123 -19.46 -6.97 15.60
C LEU A 123 -18.34 -7.05 16.64
N THR A 124 -18.69 -7.16 17.92
CA THR A 124 -17.73 -7.27 19.00
C THR A 124 -16.91 -8.55 18.90
N ALA A 125 -17.55 -9.70 18.64
CA ALA A 125 -16.85 -10.98 18.49
C ALA A 125 -15.85 -10.94 17.31
N ASN A 126 -16.29 -10.44 16.15
CA ASN A 126 -15.44 -10.30 14.97
C ASN A 126 -14.29 -9.32 15.21
N LEU A 127 -14.53 -8.21 15.91
CA LEU A 127 -13.48 -7.25 16.28
C LEU A 127 -12.45 -7.90 17.20
N SER A 128 -12.88 -8.60 18.25
CA SER A 128 -11.96 -9.28 19.16
C SER A 128 -11.15 -10.37 18.46
N GLU A 129 -11.76 -11.13 17.55
CA GLU A 129 -11.03 -12.10 16.73
C GLU A 129 -10.00 -11.40 15.81
N ALA A 130 -10.39 -10.28 15.21
CA ALA A 130 -9.53 -9.51 14.32
C ALA A 130 -8.32 -8.92 15.06
N LEU A 131 -8.52 -8.23 16.18
CA LEU A 131 -7.45 -7.67 17.00
C LEU A 131 -6.50 -8.76 17.51
N ARG A 132 -7.04 -9.91 17.94
CA ARG A 132 -6.19 -11.06 18.32
C ARG A 132 -5.34 -11.56 17.15
N GLY A 133 -5.91 -11.60 15.94
CA GLY A 133 -5.18 -11.95 14.72
C GLY A 133 -4.09 -10.94 14.39
N LEU A 134 -4.39 -9.64 14.46
CA LEU A 134 -3.46 -8.54 14.23
C LEU A 134 -2.32 -8.56 15.24
N ARG A 135 -2.61 -8.77 16.53
CA ARG A 135 -1.60 -8.89 17.58
C ARG A 135 -0.61 -10.03 17.31
N GLY A 136 -1.10 -11.17 16.83
CA GLY A 136 -0.24 -12.28 16.41
C GLY A 136 0.70 -11.89 15.25
N LYS A 137 0.23 -11.04 14.33
CA LYS A 137 1.03 -10.51 13.22
C LYS A 137 2.03 -9.45 13.66
N TYR A 138 1.63 -8.56 14.57
CA TYR A 138 2.52 -7.60 15.22
C TYR A 138 3.71 -8.33 15.85
N ASN A 139 3.46 -9.33 16.70
CA ASN A 139 4.51 -10.08 17.38
C ASN A 139 5.45 -10.79 16.38
N ALA A 140 4.91 -11.33 15.28
CA ALA A 140 5.73 -11.95 14.24
C ALA A 140 6.62 -10.92 13.53
N LEU A 141 6.08 -9.74 13.25
CA LEU A 141 6.81 -8.63 12.65
C LEU A 141 7.89 -8.07 13.58
N GLU A 142 7.56 -7.85 14.86
CA GLU A 142 8.50 -7.38 15.90
C GLU A 142 9.70 -8.33 16.04
N ASN A 143 9.45 -9.63 16.16
CA ASN A 143 10.53 -10.62 16.24
C ASN A 143 11.41 -10.60 14.98
N CYS A 144 10.79 -10.50 13.80
CA CYS A 144 11.52 -10.42 12.53
C CYS A 144 12.38 -9.16 12.45
N LEU A 145 11.81 -7.99 12.72
CA LEU A 145 12.52 -6.71 12.70
C LEU A 145 13.65 -6.65 13.73
N SER A 146 13.43 -7.18 14.93
CA SER A 146 14.45 -7.25 15.99
C SER A 146 15.65 -8.08 15.56
N GLN A 147 15.40 -9.26 14.98
CA GLN A 147 16.46 -10.12 14.47
C GLN A 147 17.17 -9.47 13.26
N ALA A 148 16.40 -8.87 12.35
CA ALA A 148 16.91 -8.19 11.18
C ALA A 148 17.78 -6.98 11.55
N ALA A 149 17.40 -6.21 12.57
CA ALA A 149 18.18 -5.07 13.07
C ALA A 149 19.52 -5.54 13.66
N LYS A 150 19.53 -6.59 14.49
CA LYS A 150 20.76 -7.17 15.05
C LYS A 150 21.71 -7.69 13.97
N GLU A 151 21.18 -8.45 13.00
CA GLU A 151 21.95 -8.98 11.88
C GLU A 151 22.50 -7.85 10.99
N SER A 152 21.70 -6.80 10.75
CA SER A 152 22.13 -5.63 9.98
C SER A 152 23.22 -4.85 10.72
N GLU A 153 23.07 -4.64 12.02
CA GLU A 153 24.09 -3.99 12.86
C GLU A 153 25.43 -4.73 12.79
N ALA A 154 25.42 -6.06 12.88
CA ALA A 154 26.61 -6.87 12.86
C ALA A 154 27.34 -6.82 11.50
N ASN A 155 26.61 -6.74 10.39
CA ASN A 155 27.17 -6.89 9.04
C ASN A 155 27.29 -5.58 8.24
N CYS A 156 26.64 -4.50 8.67
CA CYS A 156 26.49 -3.26 7.89
C CYS A 156 27.83 -2.66 7.43
N LEU A 157 28.81 -2.54 8.34
CA LEU A 157 30.10 -1.93 8.03
C LEU A 157 30.87 -2.74 6.99
N GLN A 158 30.96 -4.06 7.18
CA GLN A 158 31.67 -4.93 6.24
C GLN A 158 31.01 -4.91 4.85
N ASN A 159 29.68 -4.88 4.79
CA ASN A 159 28.94 -4.79 3.53
C ASN A 159 29.13 -3.43 2.85
N ALA A 160 29.05 -2.34 3.61
CA ALA A 160 29.32 -0.99 3.13
C ALA A 160 30.74 -0.88 2.58
N GLU A 161 31.75 -1.44 3.28
CA GLU A 161 33.13 -1.47 2.82
C GLU A 161 33.29 -2.19 1.49
N LYS A 162 32.89 -3.46 1.44
CA LYS A 162 33.06 -4.30 0.25
C LYS A 162 32.30 -3.79 -0.98
N LYS A 163 31.11 -3.20 -0.79
CA LYS A 163 30.23 -2.83 -1.90
C LYS A 163 30.36 -1.37 -2.33
N VAL A 164 30.70 -0.47 -1.40
CA VAL A 164 30.60 0.98 -1.63
C VAL A 164 31.82 1.77 -1.16
N ILE A 165 32.31 1.62 0.07
CA ILE A 165 33.37 2.52 0.58
C ILE A 165 34.71 2.18 -0.05
N ASP A 166 35.04 0.90 -0.17
CA ASP A 166 36.31 0.44 -0.72
C ASP A 166 36.16 -0.91 -1.46
N PRO A 167 35.51 -0.92 -2.64
CA PRO A 167 35.28 -2.15 -3.37
C PRO A 167 36.60 -2.71 -3.94
N THR A 168 37.04 -3.85 -3.40
CA THR A 168 38.32 -4.53 -3.71
C THR A 168 38.47 -4.98 -5.16
N ASP A 169 37.37 -5.21 -5.89
CA ASP A 169 37.39 -5.79 -7.26
C ASP A 169 37.60 -4.76 -8.38
N ARG A 170 38.01 -3.53 -8.08
CA ARG A 170 38.24 -2.52 -9.12
C ARG A 170 39.73 -2.45 -9.46
N GLU A 171 40.16 -3.30 -10.39
CA GLU A 171 41.42 -3.21 -11.16
C GLU A 171 41.64 -1.85 -11.87
N LYS A 172 40.75 -0.87 -11.67
CA LYS A 172 40.78 0.49 -12.24
C LYS A 172 40.37 1.52 -11.19
N ALA A 173 41.10 1.60 -10.08
CA ALA A 173 40.89 2.58 -9.00
C ALA A 173 40.95 4.06 -9.46
N SER A 174 41.44 4.35 -10.67
CA SER A 174 41.50 5.71 -11.24
C SER A 174 40.12 6.25 -11.62
N GLY A 175 39.34 6.68 -10.63
CA GLY A 175 38.06 7.38 -10.86
C GLY A 175 36.99 7.10 -9.82
N TYR A 176 37.17 6.08 -8.98
CA TYR A 176 36.15 5.73 -7.98
C TYR A 176 35.93 6.82 -6.94
N HIS A 177 36.98 7.60 -6.61
CA HIS A 177 36.86 8.78 -5.75
C HIS A 177 35.80 9.78 -6.25
N LYS A 178 35.60 9.92 -7.57
CA LYS A 178 34.56 10.80 -8.14
C LYS A 178 33.17 10.22 -7.88
N THR A 179 33.03 8.91 -7.98
CA THR A 179 31.78 8.21 -7.68
C THR A 179 31.43 8.33 -6.21
N LEU A 180 32.38 8.04 -5.31
CA LEU A 180 32.19 8.14 -3.87
C LEU A 180 31.81 9.56 -3.47
N ARG A 181 32.53 10.57 -3.99
CA ARG A 181 32.20 11.98 -3.76
C ARG A 181 30.81 12.34 -4.26
N ALA A 182 30.46 11.94 -5.48
CA ALA A 182 29.15 12.22 -6.06
C ALA A 182 28.01 11.56 -5.26
N MET A 183 28.27 10.39 -4.68
CA MET A 183 27.35 9.68 -3.79
C MET A 183 27.13 10.45 -2.48
N CYS A 184 28.20 10.90 -1.82
CA CYS A 184 28.09 11.72 -0.61
C CYS A 184 27.36 13.04 -0.86
N VAL A 185 27.66 13.74 -1.96
CA VAL A 185 26.99 15.01 -2.33
C VAL A 185 25.49 14.82 -2.58
N LYS A 186 25.07 13.61 -2.98
CA LYS A 186 23.68 13.28 -3.32
C LYS A 186 22.98 12.45 -2.24
N GLY A 187 23.44 12.53 -0.99
CA GLY A 187 22.75 11.92 0.14
C GLY A 187 22.80 10.39 0.16
N GLY A 188 23.89 9.79 -0.33
CA GLY A 188 24.09 8.35 -0.25
C GLY A 188 23.85 7.57 -1.53
N VAL A 189 23.40 8.22 -2.61
CA VAL A 189 23.05 7.57 -3.89
C VAL A 189 23.60 8.30 -5.12
N THR A 190 24.16 7.56 -6.07
CA THR A 190 24.55 8.11 -7.38
C THR A 190 24.40 7.10 -8.50
N ILE A 191 24.18 7.63 -9.71
CA ILE A 191 24.07 6.84 -10.94
C ILE A 191 25.24 7.22 -11.85
N SER A 192 25.98 6.22 -12.30
CA SER A 192 27.07 6.40 -13.26
C SER A 192 26.52 6.83 -14.63
N LYS A 193 27.06 7.93 -15.17
CA LYS A 193 26.66 8.44 -16.49
C LYS A 193 27.03 7.51 -17.65
N ASN A 194 28.06 6.69 -17.48
CA ASN A 194 28.65 5.92 -18.59
C ASN A 194 27.98 4.56 -18.80
N ASN A 195 27.44 3.96 -17.74
CA ASN A 195 26.88 2.61 -17.78
C ASN A 195 25.59 2.45 -16.95
N GLY A 196 25.03 3.54 -16.42
CA GLY A 196 23.80 3.50 -15.62
C GLY A 196 23.94 2.80 -14.25
N LYS A 197 25.14 2.34 -13.86
CA LYS A 197 25.34 1.61 -12.61
C LYS A 197 25.01 2.49 -11.40
N VAL A 198 24.08 2.02 -10.57
CA VAL A 198 23.69 2.66 -9.31
C VAL A 198 24.69 2.29 -8.22
N THR A 199 25.14 3.28 -7.46
CA THR A 199 25.91 3.11 -6.22
C THR A 199 25.09 3.77 -5.11
N ASP A 200 24.56 2.95 -4.21
CA ASP A 200 23.60 3.36 -3.19
C ASP A 200 24.01 2.76 -1.85
N LEU A 201 24.57 3.59 -0.96
CA LEU A 201 24.99 3.13 0.35
C LEU A 201 23.78 2.84 1.25
N ASN A 202 22.72 3.64 1.15
CA ASN A 202 21.50 3.46 1.93
C ASN A 202 20.86 2.09 1.64
N ALA A 203 20.77 1.72 0.35
CA ALA A 203 20.30 0.40 -0.07
C ALA A 203 21.19 -0.73 0.48
N VAL A 204 22.52 -0.55 0.51
CA VAL A 204 23.43 -1.56 1.07
C VAL A 204 23.26 -1.70 2.58
N LEU A 205 23.05 -0.60 3.30
CA LEU A 205 22.85 -0.63 4.74
C LEU A 205 21.51 -1.28 5.12
N VAL A 206 20.43 -0.98 4.40
CA VAL A 206 19.10 -1.54 4.69
C VAL A 206 18.89 -2.95 4.11
N SER A 207 19.77 -3.43 3.22
CA SER A 207 19.50 -4.64 2.43
C SER A 207 19.18 -5.88 3.26
N HIS A 208 19.86 -6.04 4.40
CA HIS A 208 19.64 -7.17 5.30
C HIS A 208 18.27 -7.07 5.99
N MET A 209 17.89 -5.87 6.43
CA MET A 209 16.54 -5.62 6.94
C MET A 209 15.49 -5.90 5.89
N GLU A 210 15.61 -5.31 4.69
CA GLU A 210 14.66 -5.54 3.59
C GLU A 210 14.53 -7.05 3.31
N GLN A 211 15.64 -7.76 3.08
CA GLN A 211 15.61 -9.20 2.75
C GLN A 211 14.91 -10.05 3.82
N LYS A 212 15.22 -9.84 5.11
CA LYS A 212 14.65 -10.63 6.20
C LYS A 212 13.16 -10.35 6.37
N VAL A 213 12.79 -9.08 6.27
CA VAL A 213 11.46 -8.57 6.54
C VAL A 213 10.48 -8.90 5.40
N ASN A 214 10.96 -9.00 4.16
CA ASN A 214 10.14 -9.28 2.98
C ASN A 214 9.26 -10.52 3.16
N GLN A 215 9.83 -11.63 3.64
CA GLN A 215 9.06 -12.87 3.83
C GLN A 215 7.96 -12.72 4.88
N THR A 216 8.27 -12.08 6.01
CA THR A 216 7.28 -11.80 7.05
C THR A 216 6.20 -10.85 6.57
N PHE A 217 6.54 -9.84 5.77
CA PHE A 217 5.58 -8.92 5.17
C PHE A 217 4.59 -9.63 4.25
N LYS A 218 5.05 -10.59 3.44
CA LYS A 218 4.13 -11.42 2.64
C LYS A 218 3.15 -12.17 3.53
N ASP A 219 3.65 -12.83 4.58
CA ASP A 219 2.81 -13.62 5.48
C ASP A 219 1.84 -12.77 6.32
N VAL A 220 2.16 -11.51 6.55
CA VAL A 220 1.30 -10.55 7.26
C VAL A 220 0.24 -9.97 6.34
N PHE A 221 0.63 -9.51 5.14
CA PHE A 221 -0.23 -8.68 4.29
C PHE A 221 -0.83 -9.38 3.06
N GLU A 222 -0.23 -10.43 2.52
CA GLU A 222 -0.68 -11.01 1.24
C GLU A 222 -1.88 -11.94 1.38
N ARG A 223 -2.79 -11.89 0.38
CA ARG A 223 -4.02 -12.69 0.28
C ARG A 223 -3.79 -14.16 -0.10
N ARG A 224 -2.64 -14.51 -0.69
CA ARG A 224 -2.37 -15.80 -1.38
C ARG A 224 -1.38 -16.73 -0.66
N SER A 225 -1.05 -16.51 0.61
CA SER A 225 -0.27 -17.53 1.31
C SER A 225 -1.10 -18.82 1.42
N SER A 226 -0.45 -19.98 1.26
CA SER A 226 -1.07 -21.31 1.39
C SER A 226 -1.74 -21.55 2.76
N ARG A 227 -1.54 -20.63 3.70
CA ARG A 227 -2.22 -20.50 5.00
C ARG A 227 -3.24 -19.35 4.93
N GLN A 228 -4.29 -19.53 4.13
CA GLN A 228 -5.39 -18.54 3.90
C GLN A 228 -6.12 -18.07 5.17
N THR A 229 -5.78 -18.57 6.36
CA THR A 229 -6.53 -18.36 7.59
C THR A 229 -6.11 -17.12 8.42
N GLN A 230 -5.04 -16.39 8.06
CA GLN A 230 -4.45 -15.43 9.01
C GLN A 230 -3.91 -14.08 8.48
N SER A 231 -3.95 -13.73 7.19
CA SER A 231 -3.47 -12.39 6.75
C SER A 231 -4.38 -11.25 7.20
N VAL A 232 -3.89 -10.00 7.23
CA VAL A 232 -4.69 -8.81 7.56
C VAL A 232 -5.95 -8.73 6.67
N ALA A 233 -5.81 -9.01 5.37
CA ALA A 233 -6.95 -9.04 4.45
C ALA A 233 -7.95 -10.16 4.79
N ALA A 234 -7.48 -11.36 5.16
CA ALA A 234 -8.35 -12.47 5.56
C ALA A 234 -9.09 -12.17 6.88
N ILE A 235 -8.40 -11.53 7.82
CA ILE A 235 -8.97 -11.03 9.08
C ILE A 235 -10.12 -10.06 8.79
N LEU A 236 -9.95 -9.12 7.86
CA LEU A 236 -10.99 -8.17 7.48
C LEU A 236 -12.14 -8.79 6.67
N GLN A 237 -11.87 -9.84 5.89
CA GLN A 237 -12.93 -10.55 5.16
C GLN A 237 -13.91 -11.28 6.10
N LYS A 238 -13.43 -11.81 7.23
CA LYS A 238 -14.29 -12.40 8.27
C LYS A 238 -15.31 -11.42 8.85
N PHE A 239 -15.06 -10.12 8.69
CA PHE A 239 -15.94 -9.05 9.12
C PHE A 239 -17.19 -8.88 8.23
N ASP A 240 -17.79 -9.95 7.69
CA ASP A 240 -19.03 -9.88 6.90
C ASP A 240 -20.26 -10.16 7.78
N LEU A 241 -20.83 -9.09 8.33
CA LEU A 241 -21.86 -9.20 9.37
C LEU A 241 -23.27 -9.20 8.82
N THR A 242 -23.51 -8.39 7.79
CA THR A 242 -24.87 -8.07 7.37
C THR A 242 -25.44 -9.09 6.41
N SER A 243 -24.65 -9.70 5.51
CA SER A 243 -25.18 -10.71 4.56
C SER A 243 -25.81 -11.93 5.26
N ARG A 244 -25.33 -12.26 6.46
CA ARG A 244 -25.85 -13.33 7.32
C ARG A 244 -27.05 -12.87 8.13
N ILE A 245 -26.93 -11.73 8.81
CA ILE A 245 -27.98 -11.19 9.69
C ILE A 245 -29.20 -10.71 8.88
N THR A 246 -29.02 -10.13 7.70
CA THR A 246 -30.12 -9.64 6.84
C THR A 246 -31.10 -10.73 6.44
N LYS A 247 -30.68 -12.01 6.42
CA LYS A 247 -31.55 -13.14 6.04
C LYS A 247 -32.47 -13.59 7.18
N GLU A 248 -32.16 -13.22 8.41
CA GLU A 248 -32.89 -13.68 9.60
C GLU A 248 -34.05 -12.76 9.98
N PHE A 249 -34.03 -11.53 9.51
CA PHE A 249 -35.06 -10.54 9.80
C PHE A 249 -35.96 -10.33 8.58
N LYS A 250 -37.18 -9.83 8.83
CA LYS A 250 -38.14 -9.50 7.78
C LYS A 250 -38.23 -7.98 7.57
N HIS A 251 -38.93 -7.58 6.51
CA HIS A 251 -39.27 -6.19 6.25
C HIS A 251 -40.02 -5.58 7.46
N PRO A 252 -39.77 -4.31 7.84
CA PRO A 252 -38.84 -3.34 7.25
C PRO A 252 -37.43 -3.35 7.86
N VAL A 253 -37.17 -4.16 8.90
CA VAL A 253 -35.86 -4.23 9.58
C VAL A 253 -34.75 -4.63 8.60
N THR A 254 -35.06 -5.46 7.60
CA THR A 254 -34.14 -5.80 6.51
C THR A 254 -33.62 -4.59 5.76
N LEU A 255 -34.43 -3.55 5.54
CA LEU A 255 -34.02 -2.34 4.84
C LEU A 255 -32.97 -1.55 5.65
N ILE A 256 -33.15 -1.46 6.98
CA ILE A 256 -32.18 -0.83 7.88
C ILE A 256 -30.88 -1.65 7.90
N LEU A 257 -30.98 -2.99 7.91
CA LEU A 257 -29.82 -3.87 7.84
C LEU A 257 -29.10 -3.76 6.48
N THR A 258 -29.82 -3.55 5.37
CA THR A 258 -29.23 -3.28 4.05
C THR A 258 -28.41 -1.99 4.07
N PHE A 259 -28.91 -0.91 4.68
CA PHE A 259 -28.13 0.31 4.87
C PHE A 259 -26.83 0.05 5.64
N ILE A 260 -26.92 -0.66 6.77
CA ILE A 260 -25.73 -1.00 7.58
C ILE A 260 -24.74 -1.84 6.75
N ALA A 261 -25.24 -2.71 5.87
CA ALA A 261 -24.39 -3.53 5.00
C ALA A 261 -23.61 -2.67 4.01
N THR A 262 -24.30 -1.72 3.38
CA THR A 262 -23.67 -0.74 2.49
C THR A 262 -22.59 0.06 3.22
N GLN A 263 -22.85 0.52 4.46
CA GLN A 263 -21.87 1.26 5.26
C GLN A 263 -20.65 0.42 5.63
N GLN A 264 -20.85 -0.87 5.96
CA GLN A 264 -19.77 -1.81 6.21
C GLN A 264 -18.89 -2.00 4.96
N ASP A 265 -19.50 -2.24 3.81
CA ASP A 265 -18.75 -2.49 2.56
C ASP A 265 -17.94 -1.26 2.14
N LYS A 266 -18.51 -0.07 2.26
CA LYS A 266 -17.81 1.21 2.02
C LYS A 266 -16.56 1.33 2.90
N ARG A 267 -16.71 1.06 4.20
CA ARG A 267 -15.60 1.13 5.17
C ARG A 267 -14.54 0.07 4.92
N LYS A 268 -14.93 -1.16 4.58
CA LYS A 268 -13.99 -2.22 4.18
C LYS A 268 -13.15 -1.81 2.97
N THR A 269 -13.79 -1.25 1.94
CA THR A 269 -13.08 -0.80 0.73
C THR A 269 -12.11 0.34 1.04
N ALA A 270 -12.48 1.28 1.91
CA ALA A 270 -11.56 2.32 2.37
C ALA A 270 -10.40 1.72 3.17
N LEU A 271 -10.69 0.81 4.10
CA LEU A 271 -9.69 0.18 4.96
C LEU A 271 -8.70 -0.69 4.17
N ASP A 272 -9.12 -1.38 3.10
CA ASP A 272 -8.23 -2.14 2.20
C ASP A 272 -7.24 -1.20 1.48
N LYS A 273 -7.69 0.00 1.07
CA LYS A 273 -6.81 1.04 0.50
C LYS A 273 -5.84 1.58 1.54
N ASP A 274 -6.33 1.91 2.73
CA ASP A 274 -5.52 2.47 3.82
C ASP A 274 -4.46 1.47 4.28
N ILE A 275 -4.79 0.19 4.43
CA ILE A 275 -3.84 -0.89 4.78
C ILE A 275 -2.80 -1.08 3.69
N THR A 276 -3.20 -1.00 2.42
CA THR A 276 -2.25 -1.06 1.30
C THR A 276 -1.26 0.10 1.36
N GLN A 277 -1.73 1.30 1.72
CA GLN A 277 -0.89 2.47 1.87
C GLN A 277 0.02 2.36 3.10
N MET A 278 -0.51 1.98 4.26
CA MET A 278 0.27 1.77 5.49
C MET A 278 1.34 0.68 5.30
N ARG A 279 1.05 -0.42 4.57
CA ARG A 279 2.05 -1.43 4.19
C ARG A 279 3.25 -0.81 3.47
N LYS A 280 3.00 0.09 2.51
CA LYS A 280 4.08 0.79 1.78
C LYS A 280 4.88 1.68 2.72
N GLU A 281 4.20 2.40 3.60
CA GLU A 281 4.84 3.30 4.56
C GLU A 281 5.73 2.56 5.54
N ILE A 282 5.29 1.40 6.07
CA ILE A 282 6.13 0.58 6.95
C ILE A 282 7.41 0.15 6.21
N TYR A 283 7.28 -0.27 4.94
CA TYR A 283 8.43 -0.68 4.14
C TYR A 283 9.41 0.46 3.83
N ILE A 284 8.88 1.59 3.35
CA ILE A 284 9.66 2.78 3.01
C ILE A 284 10.36 3.36 4.25
N CYS A 285 9.69 3.31 5.40
CA CYS A 285 10.22 3.82 6.67
C CYS A 285 11.56 3.19 7.07
N LEU A 286 11.80 1.92 6.74
CA LEU A 286 13.08 1.26 7.02
C LEU A 286 14.24 1.98 6.34
N ARG A 287 14.03 2.34 5.06
CA ARG A 287 15.01 3.07 4.26
C ARG A 287 15.12 4.52 4.73
N ASP A 288 14.01 5.25 4.80
CA ASP A 288 13.98 6.67 5.15
C ASP A 288 14.68 6.96 6.49
N THR A 289 14.53 6.06 7.46
CA THR A 289 15.18 6.19 8.78
C THR A 289 16.70 6.09 8.67
N ILE A 290 17.22 5.16 7.86
CA ILE A 290 18.66 5.00 7.63
C ILE A 290 19.20 6.18 6.82
N GLU A 291 18.49 6.60 5.77
CA GLU A 291 18.88 7.77 4.96
C GLU A 291 19.00 9.02 5.82
N SER A 292 17.99 9.27 6.66
CA SER A 292 17.97 10.42 7.57
C SER A 292 19.09 10.36 8.62
N ALA A 293 19.40 9.18 9.15
CA ALA A 293 20.48 9.00 10.11
C ALA A 293 21.86 9.24 9.47
N MET A 294 22.06 8.80 8.23
CA MET A 294 23.34 8.89 7.51
C MET A 294 23.57 10.25 6.84
N ASP A 295 22.53 11.04 6.61
CA ASP A 295 22.62 12.34 5.92
C ASP A 295 23.69 13.30 6.50
N PRO A 296 23.84 13.48 7.82
CA PRO A 296 24.94 14.27 8.38
C PRO A 296 26.32 13.72 8.00
N VAL A 297 26.49 12.40 8.00
CA VAL A 297 27.75 11.73 7.63
C VAL A 297 28.09 11.98 6.17
N TYR A 298 27.09 11.93 5.27
CA TYR A 298 27.28 12.23 3.86
C TYR A 298 27.73 13.67 3.62
N ARG A 299 27.12 14.63 4.32
CA ARG A 299 27.48 16.05 4.22
C ARG A 299 28.90 16.30 4.73
N GLU A 300 29.27 15.69 5.85
CA GLU A 300 30.62 15.76 6.40
C GLU A 300 31.64 15.18 5.41
N ALA A 301 31.41 13.96 4.92
CA ALA A 301 32.28 13.34 3.93
C ALA A 301 32.43 14.21 2.67
N ALA A 302 31.32 14.75 2.15
CA ALA A 302 31.33 15.60 0.95
C ALA A 302 32.12 16.92 1.13
N SER A 303 32.31 17.38 2.37
CA SER A 303 33.03 18.63 2.70
C SER A 303 34.55 18.50 2.55
N HIS A 304 35.08 17.28 2.60
CA HIS A 304 36.51 17.02 2.41
C HIS A 304 36.91 17.26 0.95
N THR A 305 37.94 18.09 0.76
CA THR A 305 38.44 18.47 -0.57
C THR A 305 39.97 18.53 -0.59
N GLY A 306 40.56 18.42 -1.78
CA GLY A 306 42.01 18.47 -1.96
C GLY A 306 42.71 17.10 -1.88
N PRO A 307 44.05 17.09 -1.87
CA PRO A 307 44.84 15.87 -1.73
C PRO A 307 44.46 15.10 -0.46
N GLY A 308 44.31 13.77 -0.54
CA GLY A 308 43.94 12.93 0.62
C GLY A 308 42.44 12.84 0.92
N SER A 309 41.61 13.73 0.35
CA SER A 309 40.15 13.77 0.60
C SER A 309 39.42 12.44 0.35
N TYR A 310 39.93 11.58 -0.54
CA TYR A 310 39.34 10.25 -0.75
C TYR A 310 39.42 9.38 0.50
N THR A 311 40.60 9.29 1.12
CA THR A 311 40.82 8.51 2.33
C THR A 311 40.02 9.10 3.50
N GLU A 312 40.00 10.43 3.62
CA GLU A 312 39.19 11.13 4.64
C GLU A 312 37.70 10.83 4.49
N MET A 313 37.16 10.89 3.26
CA MET A 313 35.77 10.51 2.99
C MET A 313 35.48 9.08 3.41
N GLN A 314 36.37 8.14 3.12
CA GLN A 314 36.20 6.74 3.50
C GLN A 314 36.17 6.58 5.03
N GLU A 315 37.08 7.26 5.75
CA GLU A 315 37.11 7.22 7.22
C GLU A 315 35.87 7.85 7.86
N VAL A 316 35.40 9.00 7.36
CA VAL A 316 34.15 9.62 7.84
C VAL A 316 32.97 8.67 7.67
N LEU A 317 32.85 8.01 6.50
CA LEU A 317 31.79 7.03 6.25
C LEU A 317 31.89 5.82 7.20
N ARG A 318 33.09 5.25 7.37
CA ARG A 318 33.31 4.13 8.29
C ARG A 318 32.93 4.49 9.72
N GLU A 319 33.39 5.64 10.19
CA GLU A 319 33.17 6.08 11.56
C GLU A 319 31.71 6.46 11.81
N GLY A 320 31.07 7.13 10.84
CA GLY A 320 29.64 7.40 10.88
C GLY A 320 28.82 6.13 11.00
N ILE A 321 29.10 5.10 10.18
CA ILE A 321 28.42 3.80 10.28
C ILE A 321 28.68 3.14 11.63
N ARG A 322 29.93 3.13 12.13
CA ARG A 322 30.24 2.54 13.45
C ARG A 322 29.46 3.19 14.59
N LYS A 323 29.34 4.51 14.57
CA LYS A 323 28.61 5.28 15.58
C LYS A 323 27.10 5.08 15.49
N LEU A 324 26.56 5.03 14.26
CA LEU A 324 25.11 5.06 14.03
C LEU A 324 24.47 3.68 13.93
N LYS A 325 25.22 2.60 13.64
CA LYS A 325 24.65 1.29 13.33
C LYS A 325 23.59 0.79 14.32
N SER A 326 23.85 0.90 15.62
CA SER A 326 22.92 0.37 16.62
C SER A 326 21.64 1.22 16.70
N THR A 327 21.79 2.54 16.71
CA THR A 327 20.67 3.47 16.82
C THR A 327 19.84 3.52 15.55
N MET A 328 20.46 3.58 14.36
CA MET A 328 19.73 3.71 13.10
C MET A 328 18.85 2.49 12.79
N PHE A 329 19.34 1.27 13.04
CA PHE A 329 18.56 0.05 12.80
C PHE A 329 17.47 -0.17 13.86
N THR A 330 17.77 0.17 15.12
CA THR A 330 16.78 0.10 16.21
C THR A 330 15.67 1.12 15.97
N GLN A 331 16.00 2.35 15.56
CA GLN A 331 15.00 3.36 15.23
C GLN A 331 14.17 2.95 14.01
N ALA A 332 14.79 2.37 12.97
CA ALA A 332 14.07 1.88 11.79
C ALA A 332 13.05 0.80 12.18
N MET A 333 13.43 -0.13 13.07
CA MET A 333 12.52 -1.12 13.65
C MET A 333 11.37 -0.45 14.42
N LEU A 334 11.67 0.46 15.34
CA LEU A 334 10.65 1.10 16.20
C LEU A 334 9.65 1.91 15.37
N ASN A 335 10.13 2.69 14.39
CA ASN A 335 9.25 3.47 13.52
C ASN A 335 8.35 2.57 12.66
N ALA A 336 8.85 1.42 12.20
CA ALA A 336 8.05 0.45 11.46
C ALA A 336 6.96 -0.20 12.34
N LEU A 337 7.26 -0.49 13.61
CA LEU A 337 6.29 -1.02 14.57
C LEU A 337 5.23 0.01 14.97
N GLU A 338 5.61 1.25 15.21
CA GLU A 338 4.68 2.35 15.47
C GLU A 338 3.70 2.53 14.30
N LYS A 339 4.16 2.43 13.05
CA LYS A 339 3.27 2.45 11.88
C LYS A 339 2.31 1.26 11.84
N PHE A 340 2.71 0.10 12.36
CA PHE A 340 1.81 -1.05 12.48
C PHE A 340 0.77 -0.84 13.59
N ASP A 341 1.15 -0.29 14.74
CA ASP A 341 0.22 0.03 15.83
C ASP A 341 -0.84 1.05 15.36
N ASN A 342 -0.42 2.09 14.64
CA ASN A 342 -1.34 3.05 14.02
C ASN A 342 -2.35 2.38 13.06
N MET A 343 -1.94 1.31 12.37
CA MET A 343 -2.84 0.53 11.53
C MET A 343 -3.87 -0.25 12.37
N GLU A 344 -3.44 -0.87 13.47
CA GLU A 344 -4.34 -1.57 14.40
C GLU A 344 -5.39 -0.61 14.99
N ASP A 345 -4.96 0.57 15.43
CA ASP A 345 -5.84 1.63 15.95
C ASP A 345 -6.84 2.10 14.90
N HIS A 346 -6.40 2.31 13.65
CA HIS A 346 -7.27 2.72 12.55
C HIS A 346 -8.34 1.67 12.23
N ILE A 347 -7.96 0.38 12.24
CA ILE A 347 -8.89 -0.73 12.08
C ILE A 347 -9.90 -0.71 13.23
N GLU A 348 -9.45 -0.66 14.48
CA GLU A 348 -10.34 -0.66 15.65
C GLU A 348 -11.34 0.51 15.60
N LYS A 349 -10.85 1.72 15.33
CA LYS A 349 -11.67 2.93 15.22
C LYS A 349 -12.73 2.79 14.12
N THR A 350 -12.34 2.36 12.93
CA THR A 350 -13.25 2.17 11.79
C THR A 350 -14.39 1.20 12.14
N LEU A 351 -14.09 0.16 12.93
CA LEU A 351 -15.07 -0.83 13.33
C LEU A 351 -15.99 -0.34 14.47
N LYS A 352 -15.47 0.42 15.43
CA LYS A 352 -16.29 1.08 16.47
C LYS A 352 -17.27 2.09 15.84
N GLU A 353 -16.83 2.86 14.85
CA GLU A 353 -17.72 3.78 14.13
C GLU A 353 -18.88 3.06 13.42
N LEU A 354 -18.65 1.85 12.91
CA LEU A 354 -19.72 1.03 12.33
C LEU A 354 -20.73 0.57 13.40
N GLN A 355 -20.27 0.22 14.60
CA GLN A 355 -21.15 -0.11 15.73
C GLN A 355 -22.05 1.10 16.09
N ASP A 356 -21.49 2.31 16.09
CA ASP A 356 -22.24 3.53 16.37
C ASP A 356 -23.28 3.85 15.29
N ILE A 357 -22.93 3.67 14.02
CA ILE A 357 -23.87 3.82 12.89
C ILE A 357 -25.02 2.82 13.05
N ALA A 358 -24.72 1.56 13.36
CA ALA A 358 -25.72 0.52 13.57
C ALA A 358 -26.64 0.85 14.76
N ALA A 359 -26.06 1.31 15.87
CA ALA A 359 -26.82 1.75 17.04
C ALA A 359 -27.78 2.89 16.67
N LYS A 360 -27.31 3.92 15.96
CA LYS A 360 -28.13 5.05 15.52
C LYS A 360 -29.25 4.61 14.58
N ALA A 361 -28.93 3.83 13.55
CA ALA A 361 -29.90 3.40 12.54
C ALA A 361 -31.04 2.53 13.13
N LEU A 362 -30.74 1.70 14.13
CA LEU A 362 -31.71 0.81 14.76
C LEU A 362 -32.44 1.43 15.97
N SER A 363 -31.92 2.52 16.54
CA SER A 363 -32.51 3.21 17.71
C SER A 363 -33.24 4.52 17.39
N GLN A 364 -33.04 5.10 16.20
CA GLN A 364 -33.64 6.38 15.81
C GLN A 364 -35.17 6.35 15.95
N LYS A 365 -35.68 7.28 16.76
CA LYS A 365 -37.08 7.71 16.73
C LYS A 365 -37.15 8.93 15.81
N HIS A 366 -37.84 8.80 14.69
CA HIS A 366 -38.04 9.93 13.78
C HIS A 366 -39.18 10.79 14.32
N SER A 367 -38.88 12.03 14.69
CA SER A 367 -39.87 13.00 15.17
C SER A 367 -40.60 13.72 14.03
N MET A 368 -40.14 13.56 12.79
CA MET A 368 -40.66 14.23 11.59
C MET A 368 -41.03 13.22 10.50
N PRO A 369 -42.00 13.56 9.62
CA PRO A 369 -42.35 12.71 8.49
C PRO A 369 -41.17 12.57 7.53
N LEU A 370 -40.80 11.33 7.21
CA LEU A 370 -39.77 11.03 6.22
C LEU A 370 -40.35 11.10 4.78
N PRO A 371 -39.54 11.51 3.78
CA PRO A 371 -40.00 11.57 2.39
C PRO A 371 -40.34 10.18 1.83
N ASP A 372 -41.24 10.14 0.85
CA ASP A 372 -41.45 8.94 0.04
C ASP A 372 -40.30 8.78 -0.95
N VAL A 373 -39.65 7.63 -0.94
CA VAL A 373 -38.49 7.32 -1.78
C VAL A 373 -38.74 6.11 -2.69
N SER A 374 -40.01 5.76 -2.88
CA SER A 374 -40.40 4.55 -3.61
C SER A 374 -39.99 4.57 -5.08
N ASP A 375 -40.04 5.73 -5.73
CA ASP A 375 -39.70 5.87 -7.14
C ASP A 375 -38.18 5.90 -7.35
N GLU A 376 -37.44 6.56 -6.47
CA GLU A 376 -35.97 6.52 -6.42
C GLU A 376 -35.48 5.08 -6.20
N MET A 377 -36.10 4.31 -5.29
CA MET A 377 -35.77 2.89 -5.10
C MET A 377 -36.01 2.04 -6.36
N LYS A 378 -37.06 2.32 -7.14
CA LYS A 378 -37.29 1.63 -8.42
C LYS A 378 -36.21 2.01 -9.42
N MET A 379 -35.88 3.30 -9.52
CA MET A 379 -34.83 3.80 -10.42
C MET A 379 -33.49 3.13 -10.14
N MET A 380 -33.07 3.03 -8.87
CA MET A 380 -31.81 2.38 -8.50
C MET A 380 -31.77 0.90 -8.92
N LYS A 381 -32.87 0.16 -8.75
CA LYS A 381 -32.97 -1.24 -9.19
C LYS A 381 -32.83 -1.38 -10.70
N THR A 382 -33.43 -0.47 -11.47
CA THR A 382 -33.31 -0.44 -12.93
C THR A 382 -31.86 -0.21 -13.36
N LEU A 383 -31.20 0.82 -12.81
CA LEU A 383 -29.79 1.12 -13.10
C LEU A 383 -28.88 -0.08 -12.80
N ARG A 384 -29.12 -0.79 -11.69
CA ARG A 384 -28.37 -1.98 -11.32
C ARG A 384 -28.60 -3.16 -12.28
N ALA A 385 -29.83 -3.33 -12.76
CA ALA A 385 -30.19 -4.39 -13.70
C ALA A 385 -29.61 -4.14 -15.11
N GLU A 386 -29.65 -2.89 -15.58
CA GLU A 386 -29.04 -2.47 -16.84
C GLU A 386 -27.53 -2.68 -16.84
N ARG A 387 -26.87 -2.40 -15.71
CA ARG A 387 -25.44 -2.62 -15.57
C ARG A 387 -25.04 -4.09 -15.62
N LYS A 388 -25.79 -5.00 -14.97
CA LYS A 388 -25.54 -6.46 -15.06
C LYS A 388 -25.64 -7.01 -16.49
N ARG A 389 -26.21 -6.24 -17.42
CA ARG A 389 -26.39 -6.59 -18.83
C ARG A 389 -25.34 -5.95 -19.76
N ARG A 390 -24.47 -5.07 -19.26
CA ARG A 390 -23.35 -4.54 -20.05
C ARG A 390 -22.23 -5.61 -20.10
N PRO A 391 -21.73 -5.97 -21.30
CA PRO A 391 -20.74 -7.04 -21.49
C PRO A 391 -19.38 -6.72 -20.86
#